data_AF-A0A8J2S5D5-F1
#
_entry.id   AF-A0A8J2S5D5-F1
#
_cell.length_a   1.000
_cell.length_b   1.000
_cell.length_c   1.000
_cell.angle_alpha   90.00
_cell.angle_beta   90.00
_cell.angle_gamma   90.00
#
_symmetry.space_group_name_H-M   'P 1'
#
loop_
_entity.id
_entity.type
_entity.pdbx_description
1 polymer ?
#
loop_
_entity_poly.entity_id
_entity_poly.type
_entity_poly.pdbx_seq_one_letter_code
_entity_poly.pdbx_strand_id
1 'polypeptide(L)'
;MSVSDTSMKIDLNGDESGNLHLLSVMDENYYSTQHEEVWNMENAIDIQLAIDTCKDSILALEEISEEKRLLVQRLVKLRLRLQEVQELEIYMDPKKMKVVQSHKFVCQTVTQLKFHPSQIYCETCSGLIWIPVQSCFVCLECDYISHGQCLNSIKRVCASVKVKENPCYILEICPEKSLGNQNYRCAECKAGISFNAALTQPVLCDYSGHYYCSECHWGNLSVIPSRVVLNWDFQEYPVSKGSKQYLNLMMKKSIIKLESINPKLFSFVEELAYVKRLRNDFMIMKEYILTCKDALEAKLLRLLEDRQHYVENSDYYSIQDLIDIYKKNLIPYLEPIHNQFLLHITQDCVGCRGKGHVCRMCGQLPELFPFEISASQCEGCHSVYHRLCANKRDVVCPKCGRANHHIK
;
A
#
# COMPACT_ATOMS: atom_id res chain seq x y z
N MET A 1 -1.72 67.26 51.25
CA MET A 1 -0.46 66.66 50.79
C MET A 1 -0.59 66.43 49.29
N SER A 2 0.14 67.23 48.50
CA SER A 2 0.61 66.97 47.12
C SER A 2 -0.38 66.27 46.18
N VAL A 3 -1.31 66.97 45.51
CA VAL A 3 -1.09 67.92 44.39
C VAL A 3 -0.36 67.25 43.23
N SER A 4 -1.13 66.98 42.19
CA SER A 4 -0.72 66.58 40.84
C SER A 4 -0.10 67.75 40.08
N ASP A 5 0.87 67.49 39.21
CA ASP A 5 1.03 68.27 37.99
C ASP A 5 1.65 67.46 36.85
N THR A 6 1.38 67.85 35.61
CA THR A 6 1.72 67.10 34.38
C THR A 6 2.21 68.06 33.30
N SER A 7 3.44 67.88 32.75
CA SER A 7 3.76 68.31 31.37
C SER A 7 5.18 67.96 30.89
N MET A 8 5.24 67.36 29.69
CA MET A 8 6.18 67.63 28.57
C MET A 8 7.70 67.39 28.79
N LYS A 9 8.45 66.54 28.07
CA LYS A 9 8.60 66.16 26.62
C LYS A 9 10.01 66.57 26.13
N ILE A 10 10.48 65.88 25.07
CA ILE A 10 11.72 66.08 24.28
C ILE A 10 12.95 65.29 24.79
N ASP A 11 13.66 64.44 24.01
CA ASP A 11 13.32 63.48 22.91
C ASP A 11 14.60 62.65 22.52
N LEU A 12 14.47 61.71 21.55
CA LEU A 12 15.48 61.10 20.65
C LEU A 12 16.24 59.78 20.97
N ASN A 13 16.29 58.94 19.91
CA ASN A 13 17.08 57.73 19.62
C ASN A 13 16.67 56.41 20.34
N GLY A 14 16.40 55.29 19.67
CA GLY A 14 16.31 55.01 18.21
C GLY A 14 15.92 53.54 17.95
N ASP A 15 15.36 53.23 16.78
CA ASP A 15 14.84 51.89 16.42
C ASP A 15 15.93 50.81 16.23
N GLU A 16 15.78 49.67 16.91
CA GLU A 16 16.24 48.36 16.43
C GLU A 16 15.27 47.23 16.84
N SER A 17 14.12 47.13 16.16
CA SER A 17 13.16 46.02 16.30
C SER A 17 13.01 45.24 14.99
N GLY A 18 14.13 44.89 14.36
CA GLY A 18 14.16 44.34 12.99
C GLY A 18 14.77 42.94 12.78
N ASN A 19 15.54 42.39 13.73
CA ASN A 19 16.41 41.24 13.46
C ASN A 19 16.09 39.93 14.20
N LEU A 20 15.09 39.87 15.08
CA LEU A 20 14.84 38.67 15.90
C LEU A 20 14.07 37.53 15.18
N HIS A 21 13.46 37.79 14.01
CA HIS A 21 12.63 36.80 13.31
C HIS A 21 13.38 36.02 12.21
N LEU A 22 14.57 36.46 11.77
CA LEU A 22 15.29 35.83 10.66
C LEU A 22 16.20 34.67 11.12
N LEU A 23 16.69 34.72 12.35
CA LEU A 23 17.59 33.69 12.93
C LEU A 23 16.88 32.37 13.26
N SER A 24 15.59 32.42 13.61
CA SER A 24 14.80 31.22 13.98
C SER A 24 14.50 30.27 12.80
N VAL A 25 14.48 30.79 11.57
CA VAL A 25 14.03 30.03 10.37
C VAL A 25 15.16 29.20 9.74
N MET A 26 16.43 29.48 10.08
CA MET A 26 17.59 28.76 9.56
C MET A 26 17.85 27.45 10.33
N ASP A 27 17.51 27.38 11.62
CA ASP A 27 17.76 26.19 12.46
C ASP A 27 16.83 25.01 12.10
N GLU A 28 15.50 25.18 12.07
CA GLU A 28 14.61 24.01 11.84
C GLU A 28 14.78 23.35 10.45
N ASN A 29 15.06 24.14 9.42
CA ASN A 29 15.26 23.64 8.05
C ASN A 29 16.58 22.88 7.87
N TYR A 30 17.64 23.26 8.58
CA TYR A 30 18.95 22.62 8.52
C TYR A 30 18.96 21.24 9.21
N TYR A 31 18.24 21.10 10.32
CA TYR A 31 18.17 19.84 11.06
C TYR A 31 17.28 18.81 10.37
N SER A 32 16.23 19.27 9.68
CA SER A 32 15.33 18.43 8.90
C SER A 32 16.05 17.82 7.69
N THR A 33 16.78 18.64 6.92
CA THR A 33 17.55 18.17 5.75
C THR A 33 18.70 17.22 6.14
N GLN A 34 19.48 17.52 7.18
CA GLN A 34 20.54 16.60 7.63
C GLN A 34 20.01 15.29 8.23
N HIS A 35 18.75 15.25 8.70
CA HIS A 35 18.13 14.00 9.12
C HIS A 35 17.82 13.13 7.90
N GLU A 36 17.13 13.68 6.88
CA GLU A 36 16.79 12.94 5.66
C GLU A 36 18.03 12.46 4.89
N GLU A 37 19.08 13.28 4.78
CA GLU A 37 20.34 12.90 4.13
C GLU A 37 20.97 11.63 4.72
N VAL A 38 21.00 11.50 6.05
CA VAL A 38 21.61 10.33 6.72
C VAL A 38 20.78 9.07 6.50
N TRP A 39 19.46 9.16 6.56
CA TRP A 39 18.57 7.99 6.38
C TRP A 39 18.47 7.54 4.92
N ASN A 40 18.71 8.44 3.95
CA ASN A 40 18.77 8.13 2.52
C ASN A 40 20.10 7.49 2.07
N MET A 41 21.09 7.33 2.95
CA MET A 41 22.32 6.60 2.61
C MET A 41 22.06 5.08 2.62
N GLU A 42 22.39 4.41 1.52
CA GLU A 42 22.19 2.96 1.32
C GLU A 42 23.51 2.16 1.19
N ASN A 43 24.65 2.82 1.01
CA ASN A 43 25.95 2.19 0.79
C ASN A 43 26.84 2.28 2.05
N ALA A 44 27.30 1.14 2.56
CA ALA A 44 28.14 1.07 3.76
C ALA A 44 29.46 1.85 3.63
N ILE A 45 30.04 1.94 2.42
CA ILE A 45 31.29 2.66 2.17
C ILE A 45 31.08 4.17 2.32
N ASP A 46 29.98 4.70 1.77
CA ASP A 46 29.68 6.14 1.80
C ASP A 46 29.31 6.60 3.22
N ILE A 47 28.59 5.76 3.97
CA ILE A 47 28.29 6.03 5.39
C ILE A 47 29.57 6.00 6.23
N GLN A 48 30.50 5.06 5.97
CA GLN A 48 31.78 4.99 6.66
C GLN A 48 32.64 6.25 6.38
N LEU A 49 32.68 6.72 5.14
CA LEU A 49 33.36 7.96 4.76
C LEU A 49 32.74 9.20 5.47
N ALA A 50 31.42 9.24 5.58
CA ALA A 50 30.71 10.30 6.32
C ALA A 50 30.97 10.23 7.84
N ILE A 51 31.09 9.03 8.41
CA ILE A 51 31.49 8.82 9.82
C ILE A 51 32.87 9.39 10.07
N ASP A 52 33.84 9.11 9.20
CA ASP A 52 35.23 9.53 9.39
C ASP A 52 35.38 11.05 9.20
N THR A 53 34.77 11.62 8.16
CA THR A 53 34.65 13.08 7.98
C THR A 53 34.03 13.78 9.21
N CYS A 54 33.02 13.16 9.82
CA CYS A 54 32.36 13.68 11.01
C CYS A 54 33.25 13.58 12.27
N LYS A 55 34.05 12.52 12.43
CA LYS A 55 35.06 12.42 13.51
C LYS A 55 36.11 13.53 13.38
N ASP A 56 36.66 13.72 12.19
CA ASP A 56 37.71 14.73 11.95
C ASP A 56 37.18 16.14 12.26
N SER A 57 35.93 16.42 11.87
CA SER A 57 35.24 17.67 12.20
C SER A 57 35.05 17.89 13.72
N ILE A 58 34.81 16.82 14.50
CA ILE A 58 34.70 16.89 15.97
C ILE A 58 36.07 17.13 16.62
N LEU A 59 37.13 16.55 16.05
CA LEU A 59 38.51 16.67 16.55
C LEU A 59 39.12 18.05 16.26
N ALA A 60 38.69 18.72 15.19
CA ALA A 60 39.10 20.08 14.85
C ALA A 60 38.50 21.18 15.76
N LEU A 61 37.50 20.85 16.59
CA LEU A 61 36.89 21.78 17.53
C LEU A 61 37.51 21.61 18.92
N GLU A 62 38.20 22.63 19.43
CA GLU A 62 38.90 22.54 20.72
C GLU A 62 37.95 22.69 21.93
N GLU A 63 36.91 23.53 21.83
CA GLU A 63 35.98 23.84 22.94
C GLU A 63 34.69 22.98 22.94
N ILE A 64 33.93 23.03 24.03
CA ILE A 64 32.61 22.39 24.14
C ILE A 64 31.55 23.37 23.59
N SER A 65 31.39 23.37 22.26
CA SER A 65 30.36 24.16 21.56
C SER A 65 29.09 23.35 21.27
N GLU A 66 27.98 24.04 21.00
CA GLU A 66 26.75 23.42 20.48
C GLU A 66 27.02 22.68 19.16
N GLU A 67 27.83 23.26 18.26
CA GLU A 67 28.25 22.60 17.01
C GLU A 67 28.92 21.23 17.26
N LYS A 68 29.79 21.14 18.27
CA LYS A 68 30.42 19.87 18.67
C LYS A 68 29.40 18.87 19.21
N ARG A 69 28.38 19.34 19.96
CA ARG A 69 27.26 18.49 20.41
C ARG A 69 26.44 17.95 19.23
N LEU A 70 26.17 18.77 18.22
CA LEU A 70 25.44 18.39 17.01
C LEU A 70 26.21 17.39 16.15
N LEU A 71 27.51 17.61 15.95
CA LEU A 71 28.37 16.66 15.24
C LEU A 71 28.43 15.30 15.96
N VAL A 72 28.52 15.28 17.29
CA VAL A 72 28.44 14.03 18.07
C VAL A 72 27.09 13.32 17.88
N GLN A 73 25.97 14.05 17.84
CA GLN A 73 24.66 13.45 17.53
C GLN A 73 24.59 12.90 16.09
N ARG A 74 25.16 13.61 15.11
CA ARG A 74 25.27 13.14 13.71
C ARG A 74 26.13 11.89 13.61
N LEU A 75 27.25 11.83 14.33
CA LEU A 75 28.12 10.64 14.40
C LEU A 75 27.40 9.42 14.99
N VAL A 76 26.55 9.61 16.01
CA VAL A 76 25.72 8.52 16.56
C VAL A 76 24.72 8.03 15.52
N LYS A 77 23.99 8.93 14.85
CA LYS A 77 23.02 8.59 13.79
C LYS A 77 23.69 7.84 12.63
N LEU A 78 24.83 8.33 12.14
CA LEU A 78 25.60 7.69 11.07
C LEU A 78 26.10 6.29 11.46
N ARG A 79 26.55 6.08 12.71
CA ARG A 79 26.97 4.75 13.20
C ARG A 79 25.81 3.76 13.28
N LEU A 80 24.64 4.20 13.75
CA LEU A 80 23.42 3.38 13.74
C LEU A 80 23.05 3.00 12.30
N ARG A 81 23.09 3.97 11.37
CA ARG A 81 22.79 3.73 9.95
C ARG A 81 23.79 2.77 9.29
N LEU A 82 25.08 2.89 9.60
CA LEU A 82 26.09 1.94 9.10
C LEU A 82 25.81 0.52 9.59
N GLN A 83 25.45 0.38 10.87
CA GLN A 83 25.08 -0.91 11.44
C GLN A 83 23.85 -1.51 10.74
N GLU A 84 22.81 -0.72 10.48
CA GLU A 84 21.63 -1.17 9.71
C GLU A 84 21.99 -1.67 8.31
N VAL A 85 22.80 -0.92 7.55
CA VAL A 85 23.18 -1.29 6.18
C VAL A 85 24.07 -2.55 6.17
N GLN A 86 25.04 -2.65 7.09
CA GLN A 86 25.85 -3.86 7.25
C GLN A 86 25.02 -5.08 7.69
N GLU A 87 23.98 -4.88 8.51
CA GLU A 87 23.02 -5.94 8.87
C GLU A 87 22.14 -6.36 7.68
N LEU A 88 21.79 -5.44 6.77
CA LEU A 88 21.10 -5.73 5.50
C LEU A 88 22.00 -6.44 4.47
N GLU A 89 23.31 -6.19 4.44
CA GLU A 89 24.25 -6.94 3.62
C GLU A 89 24.38 -8.40 4.11
N ILE A 90 24.39 -8.61 5.44
CA ILE A 90 24.39 -9.96 6.05
C ILE A 90 23.11 -10.75 5.71
N TYR A 91 21.98 -10.07 5.56
CA TYR A 91 20.68 -10.66 5.19
C TYR A 91 20.68 -11.29 3.78
N MET A 92 21.59 -10.86 2.89
CA MET A 92 21.69 -11.38 1.52
C MET A 92 22.71 -12.51 1.34
N ASP A 93 23.46 -12.94 2.36
CA ASP A 93 24.39 -14.07 2.26
C ASP A 93 23.64 -15.41 2.09
N PRO A 94 23.70 -16.07 0.90
CA PRO A 94 22.97 -17.31 0.66
C PRO A 94 23.40 -18.47 1.56
N LYS A 95 24.58 -18.37 2.20
CA LYS A 95 25.15 -19.44 3.04
C LYS A 95 24.55 -19.49 4.46
N LYS A 96 23.82 -18.47 4.89
CA LYS A 96 23.19 -18.42 6.24
C LYS A 96 21.68 -18.70 6.23
N MET A 97 21.04 -18.70 5.06
CA MET A 97 19.62 -19.00 4.89
C MET A 97 19.33 -20.49 5.13
N LYS A 98 18.31 -20.80 5.94
CA LYS A 98 17.80 -22.17 6.15
C LYS A 98 16.47 -22.34 5.43
N VAL A 99 16.33 -23.41 4.64
CA VAL A 99 15.07 -23.71 3.94
C VAL A 99 14.38 -24.91 4.59
N VAL A 100 13.14 -24.72 5.07
CA VAL A 100 12.33 -25.79 5.71
C VAL A 100 10.86 -25.60 5.33
N GLN A 101 10.17 -26.65 4.86
CA GLN A 101 8.78 -26.56 4.36
C GLN A 101 8.56 -25.39 3.38
N SER A 102 9.55 -25.18 2.52
CA SER A 102 9.66 -24.07 1.56
C SER A 102 9.67 -22.65 2.15
N HIS A 103 9.75 -22.49 3.47
CA HIS A 103 10.09 -21.21 4.10
C HIS A 103 11.58 -20.94 3.94
N LYS A 104 11.93 -19.69 3.64
CA LYS A 104 13.31 -19.18 3.68
C LYS A 104 13.53 -18.47 5.02
N PHE A 105 14.23 -19.11 5.94
CA PHE A 105 14.49 -18.58 7.28
C PHE A 105 15.85 -17.90 7.38
N VAL A 106 15.86 -16.74 8.03
CA VAL A 106 17.07 -16.04 8.50
C VAL A 106 16.99 -15.88 10.02
N CYS A 107 18.12 -15.99 10.72
CA CYS A 107 18.19 -15.72 12.15
C CYS A 107 18.22 -14.21 12.38
N GLN A 108 17.26 -13.66 13.10
CA GLN A 108 17.22 -12.24 13.44
C GLN A 108 17.83 -11.98 14.82
N THR A 109 18.55 -10.86 14.94
CA THR A 109 19.10 -10.34 16.21
C THR A 109 18.11 -9.38 16.88
N VAL A 110 18.40 -9.00 18.14
CA VAL A 110 17.54 -8.11 18.96
C VAL A 110 17.26 -6.76 18.29
N THR A 111 18.19 -6.25 17.47
CA THR A 111 18.11 -4.96 16.77
C THR A 111 17.16 -4.96 15.56
N GLN A 112 16.81 -6.13 15.02
CA GLN A 112 16.20 -6.27 13.68
C GLN A 112 14.67 -6.47 13.70
N LEU A 113 14.07 -6.55 14.89
CA LEU A 113 12.68 -6.95 15.06
C LEU A 113 11.77 -5.73 15.22
N LYS A 114 10.79 -5.60 14.32
CA LYS A 114 9.70 -4.60 14.38
C LYS A 114 8.71 -4.82 15.54
N PHE A 115 9.04 -5.70 16.49
CA PHE A 115 8.18 -6.19 17.55
C PHE A 115 8.87 -6.03 18.90
N HIS A 116 8.10 -5.71 19.94
CA HIS A 116 8.64 -5.64 21.30
C HIS A 116 9.15 -7.04 21.72
N PRO A 117 10.38 -7.18 22.27
CA PRO A 117 10.99 -8.49 22.54
C PRO A 117 10.16 -9.44 23.42
N SER A 118 9.30 -8.90 24.28
CA SER A 118 8.40 -9.69 25.16
C SER A 118 7.15 -10.27 24.48
N GLN A 119 6.97 -10.08 23.17
CA GLN A 119 5.77 -10.50 22.42
C GLN A 119 6.05 -11.47 21.27
N ILE A 120 7.28 -12.00 21.17
CA ILE A 120 7.68 -12.88 20.06
C ILE A 120 7.48 -14.34 20.44
N TYR A 121 6.45 -14.97 19.88
CA TYR A 121 6.13 -16.38 20.13
C TYR A 121 6.49 -17.25 18.93
N CYS A 122 7.09 -18.41 19.19
CA CYS A 122 7.36 -19.41 18.15
C CYS A 122 6.05 -20.02 17.67
N GLU A 123 5.76 -19.94 16.38
CA GLU A 123 4.50 -20.44 15.85
C GLU A 123 4.37 -21.96 15.87
N THR A 124 5.48 -22.68 16.00
CA THR A 124 5.57 -24.15 16.00
C THR A 124 5.27 -24.77 17.36
N CYS A 125 5.59 -24.09 18.47
CA CYS A 125 5.41 -24.61 19.84
C CYS A 125 4.67 -23.65 20.79
N SER A 126 4.28 -22.47 20.32
CA SER A 126 3.70 -21.35 21.08
C SER A 126 4.52 -20.84 22.28
N GLY A 127 5.74 -21.31 22.49
CA GLY A 127 6.64 -20.77 23.50
C GLY A 127 7.19 -19.40 23.10
N LEU A 128 7.36 -18.53 24.09
CA LEU A 128 8.05 -17.24 23.95
C LEU A 128 9.51 -17.45 23.48
N ILE A 129 9.98 -16.60 22.57
CA ILE A 129 11.36 -16.60 22.06
C ILE A 129 12.17 -15.55 22.83
N TRP A 130 13.02 -16.02 23.73
CA TRP A 130 13.90 -15.17 24.53
C TRP A 130 15.15 -14.82 23.71
N ILE A 131 15.03 -13.85 22.78
CA ILE A 131 16.09 -13.46 21.83
C ILE A 131 17.52 -13.38 22.43
N PRO A 132 17.75 -12.82 23.65
CA PRO A 132 19.09 -12.74 24.24
C PRO A 132 19.79 -14.09 24.47
N VAL A 133 19.03 -15.19 24.52
CA VAL A 133 19.52 -16.55 24.81
C VAL A 133 18.98 -17.63 23.83
N GLN A 134 18.10 -17.26 22.89
CA GLN A 134 17.46 -18.17 21.93
C GLN A 134 17.47 -17.57 20.53
N SER A 135 17.89 -18.37 19.54
CA SER A 135 17.83 -17.97 18.13
C SER A 135 16.40 -17.83 17.63
N CYS A 136 16.01 -16.61 17.24
CA CYS A 136 14.77 -16.31 16.53
C CYS A 136 14.98 -16.45 15.03
N PHE A 137 14.21 -17.31 14.36
CA PHE A 137 14.21 -17.44 12.90
C PHE A 137 12.89 -16.93 12.33
N VAL A 138 12.97 -16.04 11.35
CA VAL A 138 11.79 -15.46 10.67
C VAL A 138 11.85 -15.80 9.18
N CYS A 139 10.71 -16.17 8.60
CA CYS A 139 10.60 -16.44 7.17
C CYS A 139 10.46 -15.15 6.37
N LEU A 140 11.39 -14.91 5.44
CA LEU A 140 11.47 -13.69 4.63
C LEU A 140 10.29 -13.45 3.69
N GLU A 141 9.43 -14.44 3.46
CA GLU A 141 8.35 -14.36 2.47
C GLU A 141 6.93 -14.46 3.06
N CYS A 142 6.78 -14.81 4.34
CA CYS A 142 5.46 -14.90 4.98
C CYS A 142 5.44 -14.59 6.48
N ASP A 143 6.54 -14.05 7.01
CA ASP A 143 6.72 -13.65 8.41
C ASP A 143 6.50 -14.78 9.45
N TYR A 144 6.63 -16.05 9.03
CA TYR A 144 6.56 -17.19 9.97
C TYR A 144 7.70 -17.12 10.99
N ILE A 145 7.39 -17.21 12.29
CA ILE A 145 8.38 -17.11 13.37
C ILE A 145 8.61 -18.47 14.04
N SER A 146 9.87 -18.86 14.24
CA SER A 146 10.25 -20.11 14.92
C SER A 146 11.49 -19.95 15.80
N HIS A 147 11.57 -20.69 16.92
CA HIS A 147 12.86 -20.98 17.55
C HIS A 147 13.75 -21.79 16.58
N GLY A 148 15.07 -21.63 16.68
CA GLY A 148 16.03 -22.45 15.93
C GLY A 148 15.88 -23.96 16.15
N GLN A 149 15.60 -24.40 17.39
CA GLN A 149 15.36 -25.80 17.72
C GLN A 149 14.03 -26.35 17.13
N CYS A 150 13.05 -25.48 16.89
CA CYS A 150 11.73 -25.87 16.39
C CYS A 150 11.65 -25.95 14.86
N LEU A 151 12.69 -25.52 14.13
CA LEU A 151 12.70 -25.48 12.66
C LEU A 151 12.31 -26.84 12.04
N ASN A 152 12.95 -27.93 12.48
CA ASN A 152 12.71 -29.27 11.94
C ASN A 152 11.33 -29.84 12.31
N SER A 153 10.60 -29.21 13.23
CA SER A 153 9.24 -29.59 13.65
C SER A 153 8.14 -28.81 12.91
N ILE A 154 8.50 -27.88 12.01
CA ILE A 154 7.54 -27.11 11.21
C ILE A 154 6.78 -28.06 10.27
N LYS A 155 5.45 -28.04 10.38
CA LYS A 155 4.54 -28.80 9.51
C LYS A 155 3.86 -27.95 8.45
N ARG A 156 3.76 -26.63 8.66
CA ARG A 156 3.08 -25.70 7.76
C ARG A 156 3.99 -25.30 6.61
N VAL A 157 3.59 -25.63 5.38
CA VAL A 157 4.22 -25.11 4.15
C VAL A 157 4.06 -23.60 4.08
N CYS A 158 5.11 -22.91 3.62
CA CYS A 158 5.15 -21.46 3.48
C CYS A 158 3.96 -20.90 2.69
N ALA A 159 3.31 -19.85 3.22
CA ALA A 159 2.15 -19.24 2.58
C ALA A 159 2.51 -18.57 1.24
N SER A 160 3.74 -18.05 1.10
CA SER A 160 4.21 -17.41 -0.14
C SER A 160 4.23 -18.35 -1.33
N VAL A 161 4.54 -19.63 -1.12
CA VAL A 161 4.55 -20.65 -2.18
C VAL A 161 3.15 -20.85 -2.73
N LYS A 162 2.16 -21.03 -1.85
CA LYS A 162 0.74 -21.13 -2.25
C LYS A 162 0.29 -19.91 -3.07
N VAL A 163 0.70 -18.72 -2.63
CA VAL A 163 0.39 -17.44 -3.30
C VAL A 163 1.12 -17.28 -4.65
N LYS A 164 2.30 -17.89 -4.82
CA LYS A 164 3.07 -17.89 -6.08
C LYS A 164 2.56 -18.93 -7.08
N GLU A 165 2.17 -20.11 -6.60
CA GLU A 165 1.68 -21.23 -7.43
C GLU A 165 0.23 -21.04 -7.87
N ASN A 166 -0.66 -20.63 -6.95
CA ASN A 166 -2.09 -20.44 -7.24
C ASN A 166 -2.68 -19.32 -6.36
N PRO A 167 -2.55 -18.04 -6.76
CA PRO A 167 -3.18 -16.93 -6.05
C PRO A 167 -4.70 -16.92 -6.30
N CYS A 168 -5.46 -17.56 -5.42
CA CYS A 168 -6.92 -17.59 -5.45
C CYS A 168 -7.54 -17.39 -4.06
N TYR A 169 -8.74 -16.80 -4.00
CA TYR A 169 -9.50 -16.71 -2.75
C TYR A 169 -10.53 -17.85 -2.65
N ILE A 170 -10.76 -18.32 -1.42
CA ILE A 170 -11.97 -19.06 -1.08
C ILE A 170 -13.13 -18.04 -1.05
N LEU A 171 -14.07 -18.18 -1.98
CA LEU A 171 -15.20 -17.25 -2.15
C LEU A 171 -16.54 -17.79 -1.60
N GLU A 172 -16.51 -18.90 -0.88
CA GLU A 172 -17.63 -19.39 -0.07
C GLU A 172 -17.57 -18.75 1.33
N ILE A 173 -18.72 -18.40 1.91
CA ILE A 173 -18.80 -17.82 3.26
C ILE A 173 -18.74 -18.95 4.27
N CYS A 174 -17.65 -19.03 5.03
CA CYS A 174 -17.39 -20.08 6.02
C CYS A 174 -17.74 -21.49 5.52
N PRO A 175 -16.91 -22.09 4.64
CA PRO A 175 -17.16 -23.42 4.04
C PRO A 175 -16.92 -24.54 5.08
N GLU A 176 -17.74 -24.56 6.13
CA GLU A 176 -17.50 -25.33 7.34
C GLU A 176 -17.43 -26.84 7.05
N LYS A 177 -16.35 -27.46 7.53
CA LYS A 177 -16.17 -28.91 7.55
C LYS A 177 -16.20 -29.37 9.00
N SER A 178 -17.15 -30.25 9.30
CA SER A 178 -17.33 -30.75 10.66
C SER A 178 -16.05 -31.39 11.21
N LEU A 179 -15.92 -31.38 12.55
CA LEU A 179 -14.84 -32.10 13.23
C LEU A 179 -14.81 -33.60 12.89
N GLY A 180 -15.97 -34.20 12.57
CA GLY A 180 -16.07 -35.57 12.07
C GLY A 180 -15.34 -35.75 10.72
N ASN A 181 -15.56 -34.84 9.76
CA ASN A 181 -14.83 -34.83 8.47
C ASN A 181 -13.32 -34.61 8.66
N GLN A 182 -12.90 -33.99 9.77
CA GLN A 182 -11.49 -33.83 10.15
C GLN A 182 -10.91 -34.99 10.97
N ASN A 183 -11.67 -36.06 11.20
CA ASN A 183 -11.30 -37.17 12.11
C ASN A 183 -10.90 -36.68 13.51
N TYR A 184 -11.59 -35.64 14.01
CA TYR A 184 -11.31 -34.96 15.28
C TYR A 184 -9.84 -34.54 15.44
N ARG A 185 -9.24 -33.99 14.38
CA ARG A 185 -7.85 -33.48 14.39
C ARG A 185 -7.77 -32.03 13.91
N CYS A 186 -6.82 -31.30 14.48
CA CYS A 186 -6.46 -29.96 14.02
C CYS A 186 -6.06 -29.99 12.54
N ALA A 187 -6.66 -29.11 11.74
CA ALA A 187 -6.45 -29.07 10.30
C ALA A 187 -4.98 -28.85 9.89
N GLU A 188 -4.19 -28.17 10.72
CA GLU A 188 -2.78 -27.88 10.48
C GLU A 188 -1.85 -28.93 11.11
N CYS A 189 -1.72 -28.95 12.44
CA CYS A 189 -0.72 -29.78 13.12
C CYS A 189 -1.07 -31.28 13.22
N LYS A 190 -2.31 -31.66 12.87
CA LYS A 190 -2.91 -33.01 12.95
C LYS A 190 -2.99 -33.63 14.35
N ALA A 191 -2.73 -32.85 15.40
CA ALA A 191 -2.99 -33.25 16.78
C ALA A 191 -4.48 -33.55 17.00
N GLY A 192 -4.78 -34.51 17.87
CA GLY A 192 -6.15 -34.83 18.25
C GLY A 192 -6.81 -33.67 18.99
N ILE A 193 -8.06 -33.39 18.66
CA ILE A 193 -8.91 -32.43 19.35
C ILE A 193 -9.71 -33.22 20.39
N SER A 194 -9.55 -32.87 21.66
CA SER A 194 -10.29 -33.44 22.78
C SER A 194 -11.31 -32.44 23.31
N PHE A 195 -12.48 -32.91 23.72
CA PHE A 195 -13.56 -32.09 24.27
C PHE A 195 -13.55 -32.03 25.81
N ASN A 196 -12.50 -32.54 26.47
CA ASN A 196 -12.37 -32.45 27.93
C ASN A 196 -12.39 -30.98 28.36
N ALA A 197 -13.30 -30.62 29.28
CA ALA A 197 -13.59 -29.24 29.67
C ALA A 197 -12.40 -28.44 30.26
N ALA A 198 -11.31 -29.11 30.61
CA ALA A 198 -10.06 -28.49 31.06
C ALA A 198 -9.11 -28.06 29.93
N LEU A 199 -9.42 -28.40 28.67
CA LEU A 199 -8.64 -28.04 27.49
C LEU A 199 -9.38 -26.99 26.64
N THR A 200 -8.60 -26.18 25.94
CA THR A 200 -9.09 -25.17 24.99
C THR A 200 -9.92 -25.81 23.88
N GLN A 201 -11.15 -25.31 23.71
CA GLN A 201 -12.05 -25.79 22.65
C GLN A 201 -11.46 -25.52 21.25
N PRO A 202 -11.76 -26.37 20.25
CA PRO A 202 -11.30 -26.16 18.89
C PRO A 202 -11.93 -24.90 18.28
N VAL A 203 -11.13 -24.11 17.60
CA VAL A 203 -11.58 -22.84 16.98
C VAL A 203 -11.77 -23.04 15.48
N LEU A 204 -12.94 -22.63 14.98
CA LEU A 204 -13.26 -22.60 13.55
C LEU A 204 -12.61 -21.38 12.89
N CYS A 205 -11.87 -21.60 11.80
CA CYS A 205 -11.34 -20.53 10.97
C CYS A 205 -12.38 -20.15 9.90
N ASP A 206 -12.89 -18.92 9.92
CA ASP A 206 -13.95 -18.46 9.02
C ASP A 206 -13.54 -18.55 7.54
N TYR A 207 -12.31 -18.14 7.21
CA TYR A 207 -11.81 -18.19 5.83
C TYR A 207 -11.68 -19.62 5.27
N SER A 208 -11.23 -20.59 6.07
CA SER A 208 -10.95 -21.94 5.57
C SER A 208 -12.08 -22.94 5.83
N GLY A 209 -13.00 -22.63 6.74
CA GLY A 209 -14.05 -23.54 7.21
C GLY A 209 -13.53 -24.74 8.00
N HIS A 210 -12.28 -24.75 8.45
CA HIS A 210 -11.71 -25.87 9.21
C HIS A 210 -11.50 -25.52 10.69
N TYR A 211 -11.49 -26.54 11.54
CA TYR A 211 -11.22 -26.44 12.98
C TYR A 211 -9.73 -26.65 13.32
N TYR A 212 -9.25 -25.88 14.29
CA TYR A 212 -7.86 -25.82 14.74
C TYR A 212 -7.76 -25.92 16.27
N CYS A 213 -6.63 -26.40 16.79
CA CYS A 213 -6.29 -26.29 18.21
C CYS A 213 -5.77 -24.88 18.56
N SER A 214 -5.71 -24.55 19.85
CA SER A 214 -5.15 -23.28 20.36
C SER A 214 -3.79 -22.94 19.77
N GLU A 215 -2.92 -23.94 19.60
CA GLU A 215 -1.55 -23.75 19.09
C GLU A 215 -1.51 -23.27 17.63
N CYS A 216 -2.50 -23.62 16.81
CA CYS A 216 -2.58 -23.21 15.41
C CYS A 216 -3.51 -22.01 15.18
N HIS A 217 -4.27 -21.59 16.20
CA HIS A 217 -5.27 -20.53 16.11
C HIS A 217 -5.24 -19.64 17.36
N TRP A 218 -4.35 -18.65 17.38
CA TRP A 218 -4.17 -17.70 18.49
C TRP A 218 -5.26 -16.60 18.57
N GLY A 219 -6.49 -16.92 18.19
CA GLY A 219 -7.58 -15.94 18.13
C GLY A 219 -7.36 -14.79 17.14
N ASN A 220 -6.49 -14.97 16.14
CA ASN A 220 -6.23 -13.94 15.14
C ASN A 220 -7.51 -13.62 14.37
N LEU A 221 -7.75 -12.34 14.11
CA LEU A 221 -8.89 -11.86 13.33
C LEU A 221 -8.43 -11.38 11.95
N SER A 222 -9.30 -11.47 10.94
CA SER A 222 -9.08 -10.88 9.63
C SER A 222 -10.39 -10.61 8.90
N VAL A 223 -10.41 -9.56 8.07
CA VAL A 223 -11.41 -9.39 7.01
C VAL A 223 -11.40 -10.62 6.09
N ILE A 224 -12.60 -11.09 5.70
CA ILE A 224 -12.78 -12.34 4.95
C ILE A 224 -13.21 -12.05 3.50
N PRO A 225 -12.46 -12.48 2.48
CA PRO A 225 -12.72 -12.16 1.08
C PRO A 225 -14.14 -12.49 0.59
N SER A 226 -14.69 -13.66 0.95
CA SER A 226 -16.05 -14.06 0.56
C SER A 226 -17.11 -13.13 1.13
N ARG A 227 -16.98 -12.75 2.41
CA ARG A 227 -17.89 -11.81 3.09
C ARG A 227 -17.83 -10.40 2.47
N VAL A 228 -16.64 -9.92 2.12
CA VAL A 228 -16.45 -8.64 1.42
C VAL A 228 -17.17 -8.63 0.07
N VAL A 229 -16.95 -9.63 -0.79
CA VAL A 229 -17.45 -9.58 -2.18
C VAL A 229 -18.93 -9.96 -2.31
N LEU A 230 -19.45 -10.81 -1.41
CA LEU A 230 -20.84 -11.26 -1.44
C LEU A 230 -21.77 -10.37 -0.59
N ASN A 231 -21.32 -9.95 0.60
CA ASN A 231 -22.17 -9.27 1.58
C ASN A 231 -21.76 -7.81 1.85
N TRP A 232 -20.68 -7.30 1.25
CA TRP A 232 -20.07 -6.00 1.58
C TRP A 232 -19.70 -5.87 3.08
N ASP A 233 -19.35 -7.01 3.68
CA ASP A 233 -19.01 -7.11 5.11
C ASP A 233 -17.50 -7.07 5.33
N PHE A 234 -17.06 -6.07 6.09
CA PHE A 234 -15.66 -5.78 6.41
C PHE A 234 -15.33 -6.01 7.89
N GLN A 235 -16.20 -6.70 8.65
CA GLN A 235 -15.85 -7.14 10.00
C GLN A 235 -14.70 -8.15 9.96
N GLU A 236 -13.90 -8.20 11.02
CA GLU A 236 -12.83 -9.18 11.16
C GLU A 236 -13.33 -10.44 11.88
N TYR A 237 -13.07 -11.60 11.30
CA TYR A 237 -13.51 -12.89 11.81
C TYR A 237 -12.32 -13.78 12.21
N PRO A 238 -12.53 -14.76 13.12
CA PRO A 238 -11.49 -15.72 13.53
C PRO A 238 -10.84 -16.44 12.35
N VAL A 239 -9.51 -16.38 12.27
CA VAL A 239 -8.70 -17.09 11.28
C VAL A 239 -7.50 -17.80 11.90
N SER A 240 -7.18 -18.98 11.37
CA SER A 240 -5.93 -19.67 11.70
C SER A 240 -4.72 -18.84 11.28
N LYS A 241 -3.57 -19.05 11.94
CA LYS A 241 -2.30 -18.36 11.58
C LYS A 241 -1.95 -18.52 10.10
N GLY A 242 -2.04 -19.74 9.58
CA GLY A 242 -1.77 -20.04 8.17
C GLY A 242 -2.73 -19.32 7.22
N SER A 243 -4.00 -19.17 7.61
CA SER A 243 -4.98 -18.36 6.88
C SER A 243 -4.65 -16.87 6.95
N LYS A 244 -4.28 -16.33 8.12
CA LYS A 244 -3.89 -14.92 8.27
C LYS A 244 -2.67 -14.58 7.41
N GLN A 245 -1.62 -15.40 7.44
CA GLN A 245 -0.43 -15.24 6.58
C GLN A 245 -0.79 -15.27 5.09
N TYR A 246 -1.63 -16.21 4.65
CA TYR A 246 -2.09 -16.28 3.27
C TYR A 246 -2.89 -15.02 2.87
N LEU A 247 -3.85 -14.61 3.69
CA LEU A 247 -4.67 -13.42 3.44
C LEU A 247 -3.80 -12.16 3.37
N ASN A 248 -2.89 -11.95 4.32
CA ASN A 248 -1.96 -10.81 4.35
C ASN A 248 -1.18 -10.68 3.02
N LEU A 249 -0.62 -11.79 2.51
CA LEU A 249 0.13 -11.82 1.24
C LEU A 249 -0.75 -11.60 -0.01
N MET A 250 -2.05 -11.80 0.13
CA MET A 250 -3.04 -11.64 -0.95
C MET A 250 -3.72 -10.26 -0.93
N MET A 251 -3.72 -9.53 0.19
CA MET A 251 -4.50 -8.30 0.41
C MET A 251 -4.43 -7.30 -0.75
N LYS A 252 -3.21 -7.01 -1.25
CA LYS A 252 -2.95 -6.03 -2.32
C LYS A 252 -2.98 -6.62 -3.74
N LYS A 253 -3.23 -7.92 -3.92
CA LYS A 253 -3.27 -8.55 -5.25
C LYS A 253 -4.61 -8.29 -5.94
N SER A 254 -4.58 -7.59 -7.06
CA SER A 254 -5.75 -7.33 -7.90
C SER A 254 -6.14 -8.55 -8.72
N ILE A 255 -6.97 -9.42 -8.15
CA ILE A 255 -7.38 -10.70 -8.75
C ILE A 255 -8.90 -10.97 -8.68
N ILE A 256 -9.68 -10.09 -8.06
CA ILE A 256 -11.12 -10.26 -7.87
C ILE A 256 -11.86 -9.57 -9.01
N LYS A 257 -12.43 -10.34 -9.95
CA LYS A 257 -13.34 -9.80 -10.98
C LYS A 257 -14.73 -9.55 -10.39
N LEU A 258 -14.85 -8.48 -9.61
CA LEU A 258 -15.97 -8.26 -8.68
C LEU A 258 -17.34 -8.23 -9.37
N GLU A 259 -17.46 -7.58 -10.52
CA GLU A 259 -18.73 -7.51 -11.26
C GLU A 259 -19.21 -8.87 -11.79
N SER A 260 -18.29 -9.79 -12.09
CA SER A 260 -18.65 -11.15 -12.48
C SER A 260 -19.09 -12.03 -11.29
N ILE A 261 -18.72 -11.65 -10.07
CA ILE A 261 -19.09 -12.34 -8.83
C ILE A 261 -20.40 -11.79 -8.27
N ASN A 262 -20.54 -10.47 -8.20
CA ASN A 262 -21.69 -9.78 -7.62
C ASN A 262 -21.99 -8.47 -8.37
N PRO A 263 -22.64 -8.53 -9.55
CA PRO A 263 -22.89 -7.34 -10.38
C PRO A 263 -23.83 -6.34 -9.69
N LYS A 264 -24.76 -6.83 -8.85
CA LYS A 264 -25.72 -5.97 -8.12
C LYS A 264 -25.04 -5.06 -7.09
N LEU A 265 -23.85 -5.42 -6.60
CA LEU A 265 -23.10 -4.62 -5.62
C LEU A 265 -22.84 -3.19 -6.13
N PHE A 266 -22.55 -3.04 -7.43
CA PHE A 266 -22.36 -1.73 -8.09
C PHE A 266 -23.65 -0.89 -8.18
N SER A 267 -24.83 -1.47 -7.91
CA SER A 267 -26.09 -0.72 -7.79
C SER A 267 -26.48 -0.37 -6.36
N PHE A 268 -25.83 -0.99 -5.36
CA PHE A 268 -26.08 -0.73 -3.93
C PHE A 268 -24.98 0.11 -3.25
N VAL A 269 -23.78 0.17 -3.84
CA VAL A 269 -22.63 0.91 -3.30
C VAL A 269 -22.19 1.98 -4.30
N GLU A 270 -22.59 3.22 -4.04
CA GLU A 270 -22.33 4.36 -4.93
C GLU A 270 -20.82 4.64 -5.08
N GLU A 271 -20.07 4.58 -3.98
CA GLU A 271 -18.61 4.78 -3.99
C GLU A 271 -17.88 3.77 -4.88
N LEU A 272 -18.34 2.52 -4.90
CA LEU A 272 -17.78 1.46 -5.74
C LEU A 272 -18.09 1.69 -7.23
N ALA A 273 -19.33 2.11 -7.55
CA ALA A 273 -19.73 2.47 -8.90
C ALA A 273 -18.95 3.69 -9.44
N TYR A 274 -18.67 4.66 -8.56
CA TYR A 274 -17.89 5.84 -8.89
C TYR A 274 -16.41 5.50 -9.11
N VAL A 275 -15.79 4.70 -8.24
CA VAL A 275 -14.41 4.22 -8.43
C VAL A 275 -14.29 3.38 -9.71
N LYS A 276 -15.30 2.57 -10.06
CA LYS A 276 -15.31 1.86 -11.36
C LYS A 276 -15.26 2.84 -12.54
N ARG A 277 -15.99 3.95 -12.47
CA ARG A 277 -15.97 5.02 -13.49
C ARG A 277 -14.58 5.63 -13.60
N LEU A 278 -14.00 6.12 -12.49
CA LEU A 278 -12.66 6.69 -12.46
C LEU A 278 -11.61 5.74 -13.07
N ARG A 279 -11.69 4.43 -12.76
CA ARG A 279 -10.80 3.41 -13.34
C ARG A 279 -11.00 3.19 -14.83
N ASN A 280 -12.24 3.18 -15.32
CA ASN A 280 -12.49 3.15 -16.78
C ASN A 280 -11.94 4.41 -17.46
N ASP A 281 -12.12 5.58 -16.85
CA ASP A 281 -11.59 6.84 -17.38
C ASP A 281 -10.05 6.81 -17.42
N PHE A 282 -9.38 6.32 -16.36
CA PHE A 282 -7.93 6.14 -16.34
C PHE A 282 -7.42 5.23 -17.48
N MET A 283 -8.13 4.15 -17.80
CA MET A 283 -7.78 3.27 -18.93
C MET A 283 -7.83 4.00 -20.28
N ILE A 284 -8.81 4.90 -20.48
CA ILE A 284 -8.93 5.73 -21.69
C ILE A 284 -7.86 6.84 -21.68
N MET A 285 -7.74 7.59 -20.58
CA MET A 285 -6.77 8.69 -20.42
C MET A 285 -5.32 8.23 -20.58
N LYS A 286 -5.00 7.00 -20.19
CA LYS A 286 -3.69 6.35 -20.40
C LYS A 286 -3.23 6.41 -21.86
N GLU A 287 -4.13 6.24 -22.84
CA GLU A 287 -3.78 6.29 -24.26
C GLU A 287 -3.30 7.68 -24.69
N TYR A 288 -3.92 8.74 -24.16
CA TYR A 288 -3.51 10.12 -24.39
C TYR A 288 -2.16 10.41 -23.74
N ILE A 289 -1.98 9.99 -22.48
CA ILE A 289 -0.77 10.25 -21.67
C ILE A 289 0.44 9.51 -22.22
N LEU A 290 0.32 8.22 -22.58
CA LEU A 290 1.42 7.45 -23.17
C LEU A 290 1.87 7.99 -24.54
N THR A 291 1.01 8.74 -25.23
CA THR A 291 1.28 9.33 -26.55
C THR A 291 1.50 10.85 -26.50
N CYS A 292 1.79 11.40 -25.33
CA CYS A 292 2.08 12.83 -25.12
C CYS A 292 3.43 13.01 -24.43
N LYS A 293 4.33 13.80 -25.04
CA LYS A 293 5.67 14.05 -24.48
C LYS A 293 5.60 14.79 -23.16
N ASP A 294 4.87 15.90 -23.13
CA ASP A 294 4.66 16.76 -21.96
C ASP A 294 4.12 15.95 -20.75
N ALA A 295 3.22 14.99 -21.01
CA ALA A 295 2.63 14.12 -19.98
C ALA A 295 3.64 13.10 -19.41
N LEU A 296 4.54 12.60 -20.25
CA LEU A 296 5.62 11.68 -19.86
C LEU A 296 6.72 12.42 -19.09
N GLU A 297 7.06 13.64 -19.49
CA GLU A 297 7.99 14.52 -18.78
C GLU A 297 7.46 14.93 -17.40
N ALA A 298 6.17 15.28 -17.32
CA ALA A 298 5.45 15.49 -16.06
C ALA A 298 5.18 14.20 -15.26
N LYS A 299 5.57 13.02 -15.78
CA LYS A 299 5.44 11.70 -15.15
C LYS A 299 4.02 11.35 -14.68
N LEU A 300 2.97 11.83 -15.35
CA LEU A 300 1.59 11.76 -14.84
C LEU A 300 1.14 10.34 -14.42
N LEU A 301 1.51 9.29 -15.16
CA LEU A 301 1.17 7.90 -14.77
C LEU A 301 1.78 7.44 -13.45
N ARG A 302 2.87 8.05 -12.98
CA ARG A 302 3.50 7.71 -11.68
C ARG A 302 2.68 8.19 -10.48
N LEU A 303 1.72 9.09 -10.67
CA LEU A 303 0.78 9.45 -9.60
C LEU A 303 -0.03 8.24 -9.10
N LEU A 304 -0.14 7.19 -9.92
CA LEU A 304 -0.78 5.90 -9.58
C LEU A 304 0.24 4.80 -9.24
N GLU A 305 1.48 5.13 -8.87
CA GLU A 305 2.53 4.11 -8.65
C GLU A 305 2.27 3.16 -7.47
N ASP A 306 1.50 3.60 -6.47
CA ASP A 306 1.02 2.73 -5.36
C ASP A 306 -0.08 1.75 -5.80
N ARG A 307 -0.73 1.99 -6.95
CA ARG A 307 -1.88 1.20 -7.48
C ARG A 307 -1.79 1.02 -8.99
N GLN A 308 -0.63 0.56 -9.48
CA GLN A 308 -0.36 0.39 -10.92
C GLN A 308 -1.43 -0.46 -11.64
N HIS A 309 -2.06 -1.41 -10.94
CA HIS A 309 -3.14 -2.22 -11.49
C HIS A 309 -4.35 -1.41 -12.01
N TYR A 310 -4.55 -0.17 -11.57
CA TYR A 310 -5.62 0.70 -12.06
C TYR A 310 -5.38 1.26 -13.47
N VAL A 311 -4.13 1.27 -13.95
CA VAL A 311 -3.79 1.58 -15.35
C VAL A 311 -3.52 0.31 -16.17
N GLU A 312 -3.61 -0.88 -15.57
CA GLU A 312 -3.51 -2.16 -16.28
C GLU A 312 -4.88 -2.72 -16.62
N ASN A 313 -5.85 -2.60 -15.71
CA ASN A 313 -7.18 -3.15 -15.85
C ASN A 313 -8.20 -2.42 -14.96
N SER A 314 -9.47 -2.29 -15.38
CA SER A 314 -10.54 -1.69 -14.58
C SER A 314 -11.50 -2.67 -13.88
N ASP A 315 -11.56 -3.94 -14.33
CA ASP A 315 -12.49 -4.98 -13.84
C ASP A 315 -12.03 -5.69 -12.56
N TYR A 316 -10.71 -5.78 -12.34
CA TYR A 316 -10.13 -6.56 -11.24
C TYR A 316 -9.85 -5.70 -10.01
N TYR A 317 -10.12 -6.21 -8.81
CA TYR A 317 -9.93 -5.52 -7.54
C TYR A 317 -9.07 -6.36 -6.59
N SER A 318 -8.35 -5.70 -5.69
CA SER A 318 -7.77 -6.33 -4.50
C SER A 318 -8.69 -6.14 -3.29
N ILE A 319 -8.50 -6.94 -2.23
CA ILE A 319 -9.26 -6.75 -0.98
C ILE A 319 -8.91 -5.41 -0.33
N GLN A 320 -7.65 -4.97 -0.47
CA GLN A 320 -7.21 -3.65 -0.01
C GLN A 320 -8.01 -2.51 -0.70
N ASP A 321 -8.23 -2.60 -2.02
CA ASP A 321 -9.04 -1.61 -2.75
C ASP A 321 -10.47 -1.52 -2.19
N LEU A 322 -11.11 -2.66 -1.93
CA LEU A 322 -12.48 -2.70 -1.40
C LEU A 322 -12.55 -2.15 0.03
N ILE A 323 -11.54 -2.43 0.86
CA ILE A 323 -11.39 -1.84 2.20
C ILE A 323 -11.23 -0.31 2.10
N ASP A 324 -10.44 0.19 1.15
CA ASP A 324 -10.18 1.62 1.01
C ASP A 324 -11.39 2.38 0.41
N ILE A 325 -12.23 1.71 -0.38
CA ILE A 325 -13.56 2.21 -0.79
C ILE A 325 -14.47 2.30 0.43
N TYR A 326 -14.62 1.21 1.20
CA TYR A 326 -15.46 1.17 2.39
C TYR A 326 -15.05 2.19 3.46
N LYS A 327 -13.74 2.38 3.66
CA LYS A 327 -13.17 3.40 4.56
C LYS A 327 -13.19 4.83 3.98
N LYS A 328 -13.71 5.02 2.77
CA LYS A 328 -13.80 6.31 2.06
C LYS A 328 -12.45 7.01 1.79
N ASN A 329 -11.37 6.23 1.80
CA ASN A 329 -10.00 6.73 1.56
C ASN A 329 -9.63 6.71 0.07
N LEU A 330 -10.24 5.83 -0.73
CA LEU A 330 -9.81 5.64 -2.12
C LEU A 330 -10.23 6.78 -3.05
N ILE A 331 -11.44 7.33 -2.87
CA ILE A 331 -11.95 8.42 -3.71
C ILE A 331 -11.09 9.69 -3.57
N PRO A 332 -10.78 10.19 -2.34
CA PRO A 332 -9.87 11.32 -2.15
C PRO A 332 -8.45 11.11 -2.72
N TYR A 333 -8.00 9.86 -2.88
CA TYR A 333 -6.73 9.54 -3.56
C TYR A 333 -6.85 9.60 -5.09
N LEU A 334 -7.94 9.09 -5.67
CA LEU A 334 -8.09 9.00 -7.13
C LEU A 334 -8.58 10.29 -7.80
N GLU A 335 -9.48 11.04 -7.17
CA GLU A 335 -10.07 12.24 -7.79
C GLU A 335 -9.04 13.33 -8.14
N PRO A 336 -8.05 13.68 -7.28
CA PRO A 336 -7.04 14.68 -7.65
C PRO A 336 -6.22 14.25 -8.87
N ILE A 337 -5.89 12.96 -8.96
CA ILE A 337 -5.11 12.39 -10.08
C ILE A 337 -5.94 12.40 -11.37
N HIS A 338 -7.20 11.98 -11.29
CA HIS A 338 -8.14 12.02 -12.43
C HIS A 338 -8.35 13.44 -12.93
N ASN A 339 -8.56 14.40 -12.03
CA ASN A 339 -8.67 15.82 -12.37
C ASN A 339 -7.40 16.35 -13.04
N GLN A 340 -6.21 15.97 -12.57
CA GLN A 340 -4.95 16.38 -13.20
C GLN A 340 -4.78 15.79 -14.60
N PHE A 341 -5.20 14.53 -14.83
CA PHE A 341 -5.21 13.92 -16.16
C PHE A 341 -6.23 14.62 -17.08
N LEU A 342 -7.42 14.92 -16.55
CA LEU A 342 -8.49 15.63 -17.27
C LEU A 342 -8.06 17.03 -17.70
N LEU A 343 -7.48 17.83 -16.81
CA LEU A 343 -6.97 19.18 -17.11
C LEU A 343 -5.86 19.12 -18.15
N HIS A 344 -4.89 18.21 -17.98
CA HIS A 344 -3.82 18.02 -18.95
C HIS A 344 -4.36 17.69 -20.35
N ILE A 345 -5.32 16.76 -20.45
CA ILE A 345 -5.83 16.28 -21.74
C ILE A 345 -6.72 17.33 -22.44
N THR A 346 -7.56 18.03 -21.68
CA THR A 346 -8.62 18.90 -22.23
C THR A 346 -8.23 20.37 -22.34
N GLN A 347 -7.32 20.86 -21.49
CA GLN A 347 -7.03 22.29 -21.33
C GLN A 347 -5.54 22.60 -21.56
N ASP A 348 -4.65 22.00 -20.77
CA ASP A 348 -3.26 22.45 -20.65
C ASP A 348 -2.38 22.06 -21.85
N CYS A 349 -2.48 20.81 -22.31
CA CYS A 349 -1.65 20.31 -23.41
C CYS A 349 -2.37 20.46 -24.76
N VAL A 350 -1.82 21.33 -25.62
CA VAL A 350 -2.30 21.54 -27.00
C VAL A 350 -2.28 20.23 -27.81
N GLY A 351 -1.27 19.39 -27.61
CA GLY A 351 -1.13 18.11 -28.29
C GLY A 351 -2.15 17.04 -27.86
N CYS A 352 -2.63 17.08 -26.62
CA CYS A 352 -3.74 16.23 -26.17
C CYS A 352 -5.09 16.80 -26.60
N ARG A 353 -5.30 18.12 -26.45
CA ARG A 353 -6.55 18.79 -26.84
C ARG A 353 -6.87 18.58 -28.31
N GLY A 354 -5.86 18.65 -29.19
CA GLY A 354 -5.99 18.37 -30.62
C GLY A 354 -6.37 16.92 -30.99
N LYS A 355 -6.40 15.98 -30.03
CA LYS A 355 -6.91 14.61 -30.20
C LYS A 355 -8.39 14.46 -29.82
N GLY A 356 -9.07 15.55 -29.42
CA GLY A 356 -10.50 15.55 -29.12
C GLY A 356 -11.39 15.28 -30.35
N HIS A 357 -12.63 14.84 -30.12
CA HIS A 357 -13.56 14.44 -31.17
C HIS A 357 -14.70 15.43 -31.36
N VAL A 358 -14.87 15.97 -32.57
CA VAL A 358 -16.09 16.74 -32.92
C VAL A 358 -17.27 15.80 -33.18
N CYS A 359 -18.38 16.00 -32.47
CA CYS A 359 -19.60 15.19 -32.63
C CYS A 359 -20.22 15.40 -34.02
N ARG A 360 -20.01 14.46 -34.95
CA ARG A 360 -20.50 14.56 -36.35
C ARG A 360 -22.03 14.54 -36.51
N MET A 361 -22.80 14.39 -35.44
CA MET A 361 -24.27 14.44 -35.45
C MET A 361 -24.83 15.86 -35.31
N CYS A 362 -24.15 16.72 -34.55
CA CYS A 362 -24.58 18.10 -34.31
C CYS A 362 -23.56 19.14 -34.78
N GLY A 363 -22.30 18.75 -35.02
CA GLY A 363 -21.21 19.66 -35.42
C GLY A 363 -20.80 20.66 -34.34
N GLN A 364 -21.33 20.56 -33.13
CA GLN A 364 -21.05 21.50 -32.04
C GLN A 364 -19.67 21.26 -31.42
N LEU A 365 -19.04 22.39 -31.05
CA LEU A 365 -17.85 22.48 -30.20
C LEU A 365 -18.29 22.68 -28.73
N PRO A 366 -17.43 22.42 -27.72
CA PRO A 366 -16.02 21.99 -27.80
C PRO A 366 -15.84 20.55 -28.30
N GLU A 367 -14.58 20.12 -28.49
CA GLU A 367 -14.27 18.71 -28.73
C GLU A 367 -14.68 17.82 -27.53
N LEU A 368 -15.15 16.61 -27.84
CA LEU A 368 -15.49 15.57 -26.86
C LEU A 368 -14.35 14.57 -26.66
N PHE A 369 -14.21 14.08 -25.45
CA PHE A 369 -13.34 12.97 -25.10
C PHE A 369 -14.13 11.72 -24.68
N PRO A 370 -13.63 10.49 -24.94
CA PRO A 370 -14.42 9.27 -24.69
C PRO A 370 -14.73 9.02 -23.21
N PHE A 371 -13.95 9.59 -22.30
CA PHE A 371 -14.13 9.50 -20.84
C PHE A 371 -15.16 10.50 -20.27
N GLU A 372 -15.73 11.40 -21.09
CA GLU A 372 -16.73 12.34 -20.59
C GLU A 372 -18.09 11.67 -20.32
N ILE A 373 -18.76 12.08 -19.25
CA ILE A 373 -20.13 11.65 -18.92
C ILE A 373 -21.13 12.05 -20.03
N SER A 374 -20.85 13.16 -20.73
CA SER A 374 -21.59 13.69 -21.87
C SER A 374 -21.48 12.80 -23.13
N ALA A 375 -20.47 11.93 -23.18
CA ALA A 375 -20.06 11.20 -24.38
C ALA A 375 -20.62 9.78 -24.46
N SER A 376 -20.60 9.25 -25.68
CA SER A 376 -20.89 7.87 -26.04
C SER A 376 -20.01 7.47 -27.21
N GLN A 377 -19.31 6.35 -27.08
CA GLN A 377 -18.49 5.79 -28.15
C GLN A 377 -19.28 4.73 -28.93
N CYS A 378 -19.11 4.69 -30.26
CA CYS A 378 -19.71 3.66 -31.09
C CYS A 378 -18.87 2.38 -31.08
N GLU A 379 -19.48 1.26 -30.67
CA GLU A 379 -18.84 -0.07 -30.56
C GLU A 379 -18.18 -0.55 -31.87
N GLY A 380 -18.75 -0.23 -33.02
CA GLY A 380 -18.23 -0.71 -34.31
C GLY A 380 -17.05 0.09 -34.88
N CYS A 381 -16.91 1.38 -34.54
CA CYS A 381 -15.92 2.26 -35.20
C CYS A 381 -15.23 3.26 -34.27
N HIS A 382 -15.38 3.06 -32.96
CA HIS A 382 -14.76 3.80 -31.84
C HIS A 382 -14.91 5.34 -31.90
N SER A 383 -15.88 5.82 -32.68
CA SER A 383 -16.10 7.26 -32.87
C SER A 383 -17.00 7.80 -31.76
N VAL A 384 -16.61 8.95 -31.22
CA VAL A 384 -17.27 9.58 -30.06
C VAL A 384 -18.35 10.55 -30.53
N TYR A 385 -19.47 10.54 -29.81
CA TYR A 385 -20.62 11.40 -30.03
C TYR A 385 -21.17 11.86 -28.69
N HIS A 386 -21.91 12.98 -28.66
CA HIS A 386 -22.75 13.31 -27.51
C HIS A 386 -23.74 12.17 -27.25
N ARG A 387 -23.89 11.74 -25.99
CA ARG A 387 -24.82 10.69 -25.56
C ARG A 387 -26.26 11.01 -25.95
N LEU A 388 -26.66 12.29 -25.84
CA LEU A 388 -27.96 12.79 -26.31
C LEU A 388 -28.13 12.77 -27.85
N CYS A 389 -27.03 12.76 -28.62
CA CYS A 389 -27.10 12.58 -30.07
C CYS A 389 -27.13 11.10 -30.46
N ALA A 390 -26.39 10.24 -29.74
CA ALA A 390 -26.38 8.79 -29.96
C ALA A 390 -27.72 8.12 -29.59
N ASN A 391 -28.36 8.56 -28.50
CA ASN A 391 -29.60 7.97 -27.99
C ASN A 391 -30.89 8.46 -28.70
N LYS A 392 -30.77 9.23 -29.79
CA LYS A 392 -31.94 9.59 -30.61
C LYS A 392 -32.48 8.35 -31.33
N ARG A 393 -33.81 8.17 -31.33
CA ARG A 393 -34.45 7.07 -32.07
C ARG A 393 -34.06 7.11 -33.56
N ASP A 394 -33.87 5.93 -34.13
CA ASP A 394 -33.56 5.69 -35.54
C ASP A 394 -32.22 6.27 -36.05
N VAL A 395 -31.33 6.70 -35.15
CA VAL A 395 -30.01 7.23 -35.50
C VAL A 395 -28.93 6.14 -35.51
N VAL A 396 -28.54 5.73 -36.71
CA VAL A 396 -27.41 4.80 -36.94
C VAL A 396 -26.08 5.57 -36.97
N CYS A 397 -24.98 4.97 -36.52
CA CYS A 397 -23.65 5.59 -36.58
C CYS A 397 -23.29 6.02 -38.04
N PRO A 398 -23.05 7.32 -38.31
CA PRO A 398 -22.82 7.82 -39.68
C PRO A 398 -21.51 7.32 -40.32
N LYS A 399 -20.59 6.79 -39.51
CA LYS A 399 -19.32 6.21 -40.00
C LYS A 399 -19.51 4.74 -40.38
N CYS A 400 -20.16 3.94 -39.54
CA CYS A 400 -20.54 2.55 -39.86
C CYS A 400 -21.52 2.47 -41.03
N GLY A 401 -22.53 3.36 -41.06
CA GLY A 401 -23.51 3.41 -42.17
C GLY A 401 -22.84 3.66 -43.53
N ARG A 402 -21.82 4.53 -43.60
CA ARG A 402 -21.04 4.75 -44.83
C ARG A 402 -20.13 3.58 -45.17
N ALA A 403 -19.51 2.93 -44.19
CA ALA A 403 -18.65 1.76 -44.43
C ALA A 403 -19.40 0.62 -45.13
N ASN A 404 -20.65 0.35 -44.72
CA ASN A 404 -21.50 -0.66 -45.36
C ASN A 404 -21.96 -0.31 -46.78
N HIS A 405 -21.78 0.94 -47.24
CA HIS A 405 -22.09 1.36 -48.61
C HIS A 405 -20.89 1.27 -49.57
N HIS A 406 -19.68 0.99 -49.09
CA HIS A 406 -18.47 0.81 -49.91
C HIS A 406 -18.09 -0.67 -50.14
N ILE A 407 -18.96 -1.61 -49.77
CA ILE A 407 -18.76 -3.07 -49.90
C ILE A 407 -19.95 -3.70 -50.67
N LYS A 408 -20.42 -3.01 -51.72
CA LYS A 408 -21.42 -3.50 -52.69
C LYS A 408 -20.97 -3.21 -54.11
#